data_AF-A0A7J2V9D0-F1
#
_entry.id   AF-A0A7J2V9D0-F1
#
_cell.length_a   1.000
_cell.length_b   1.000
_cell.length_c   1.000
_cell.angle_alpha   90.00
_cell.angle_beta   90.00
_cell.angle_gamma   90.00
#
_symmetry.space_group_name_H-M   'P 1'
#
loop_
_entity.id
_entity.type
_entity.pdbx_description
1 polymer ?
#
loop_
_entity_poly.entity_id
_entity_poly.type
_entity_poly.pdbx_seq_one_letter_code
_entity_poly.pdbx_strand_id
1 'polypeptide(L)'
;MEEGLIIVEPAGRSVKLLFKVRKVFATEKSPYQELVFAEIEGFGSSLLIDNYIQLSEKDEYFYHELLVHPAMTMHPNPEKVLIIGGGDGVALREVLKHNNVKEVVLVDIDPVVVEFSRKYLEPINKGSFNDPRVRVVIMDGMEYIKKTRK
;
A
#
# COMPACT_ATOMS: atom_id res chain seq x y z
N MET A 1 16.64 19.45 20.50
CA MET A 1 15.90 18.86 19.36
C MET A 1 15.70 19.97 18.36
N GLU A 2 16.06 19.78 17.11
CA GLU A 2 15.78 20.79 16.06
C GLU A 2 14.27 21.05 16.00
N GLU A 3 13.89 22.31 15.78
CA GLU A 3 12.49 22.70 15.57
C GLU A 3 11.97 22.04 14.28
N GLY A 4 10.76 21.46 14.33
CA GLY A 4 10.15 20.83 13.17
C GLY A 4 9.04 19.84 13.54
N LEU A 5 8.24 19.47 12.54
CA LEU A 5 7.23 18.42 12.67
C LEU A 5 7.93 17.06 12.74
N ILE A 6 7.54 16.22 13.70
CA ILE A 6 8.09 14.89 13.92
C ILE A 6 6.94 13.89 13.96
N ILE A 7 7.09 12.79 13.23
CA ILE A 7 6.25 11.60 13.41
C ILE A 7 6.87 10.75 14.51
N VAL A 8 6.02 10.29 15.43
CA VAL A 8 6.41 9.38 16.51
C VAL A 8 5.73 8.04 16.26
N GLU A 9 6.50 7.10 15.72
CA GLU A 9 6.02 5.74 15.43
C GLU A 9 6.33 4.81 16.61
N PRO A 10 5.34 4.12 17.19
CA PRO A 10 5.59 3.09 18.19
C PRO A 10 6.30 1.88 17.57
N ALA A 11 7.46 1.48 18.09
CA ALA A 11 8.18 0.27 17.64
C ALA A 11 8.20 -0.84 18.69
N GLY A 12 7.31 -0.74 19.68
CA GLY A 12 7.19 -1.67 20.81
C GLY A 12 6.68 -0.95 22.06
N ARG A 13 6.63 -1.66 23.19
CA ARG A 13 6.10 -1.10 24.46
C ARG A 13 6.95 0.06 25.02
N SER A 14 8.25 0.05 24.75
CA SER A 14 9.20 0.99 25.36
C SER A 14 10.11 1.67 24.34
N VAL A 15 9.89 1.44 23.05
CA VAL A 15 10.70 1.98 21.96
C VAL A 15 9.80 2.77 21.02
N LYS A 16 10.23 3.97 20.66
CA LYS A 16 9.59 4.81 19.66
C LYS A 16 10.64 5.23 18.64
N LEU A 17 10.24 5.26 17.38
CA LEU A 17 11.03 5.82 16.29
C LEU A 17 10.55 7.25 16.04
N LEU A 18 11.49 8.15 15.82
CA LEU A 18 11.21 9.55 15.55
C LEU A 18 11.69 9.88 14.14
N PHE A 19 10.78 10.33 13.31
CA PHE A 19 11.06 10.68 11.92
C PHE A 19 10.77 12.15 11.69
N LYS A 20 11.75 12.89 11.17
CA LYS A 20 11.59 14.30 10.84
C LYS A 20 10.77 14.45 9.56
N VAL A 21 9.71 15.26 9.63
CA VAL A 21 8.83 15.54 8.50
C VAL A 21 9.25 16.82 7.83
N ARG A 22 9.50 16.76 6.52
CA ARG A 22 9.80 17.94 5.70
C ARG A 22 8.53 18.66 5.27
N LYS A 23 7.51 17.90 4.86
CA LYS A 23 6.24 18.44 4.36
C LYS A 23 5.12 17.43 4.53
N VAL A 24 3.92 17.90 4.86
CA VAL A 24 2.69 17.11 4.76
C VAL A 24 1.98 17.49 3.46
N PHE A 25 1.68 16.51 2.62
CA PHE A 25 1.01 16.70 1.34
C PHE A 25 -0.51 16.57 1.46
N ALA A 26 -0.97 15.58 2.23
CA ALA A 26 -2.38 15.32 2.43
C ALA A 26 -2.63 14.55 3.73
N THR A 27 -3.82 14.73 4.28
CA THR A 27 -4.34 13.96 5.40
C THR A 27 -5.78 13.61 5.12
N GLU A 28 -6.20 12.40 5.43
CA GLU A 28 -7.61 11.98 5.35
C GLU A 28 -7.93 11.08 6.53
N LYS A 29 -9.21 11.03 6.91
CA LYS A 29 -9.67 10.14 7.98
C LYS A 29 -10.86 9.33 7.51
N SER A 30 -10.75 8.01 7.60
CA SER A 30 -11.84 7.09 7.32
C SER A 30 -12.48 6.61 8.63
N PRO A 31 -13.60 5.85 8.57
CA PRO A 31 -14.12 5.14 9.72
C PRO A 31 -13.17 4.10 10.32
N TYR A 32 -12.11 3.71 9.59
CA TYR A 32 -11.16 2.68 10.00
C TYR A 32 -9.87 3.26 10.57
N GLN A 33 -9.32 4.30 9.95
CA GLN A 33 -7.96 4.76 10.21
C GLN A 33 -7.72 6.20 9.72
N GLU A 34 -6.63 6.80 10.18
CA GLU A 34 -6.13 8.09 9.73
C GLU A 34 -4.97 7.91 8.74
N LEU A 35 -5.05 8.58 7.59
CA LEU A 35 -4.06 8.57 6.52
C LEU A 35 -3.28 9.87 6.51
N VAL A 36 -1.96 9.79 6.40
CA VAL A 36 -1.07 10.94 6.18
C VAL A 36 -0.13 10.63 5.04
N PHE A 37 -0.08 11.51 4.04
CA PHE A 37 0.96 11.49 3.02
C PHE A 37 1.92 12.64 3.26
N ALA A 38 3.19 12.32 3.49
CA ALA A 38 4.20 13.28 3.89
C ALA A 38 5.56 12.95 3.30
N GLU A 39 6.41 13.96 3.14
CA GLU A 39 7.83 13.78 2.84
C GLU A 39 8.58 13.60 4.16
N ILE A 40 9.11 12.39 4.38
CA ILE A 40 9.95 12.07 5.53
C ILE A 40 11.42 12.26 5.15
N GLU A 41 12.17 12.96 5.99
CA GLU A 41 13.59 13.18 5.79
C GLU A 41 14.34 11.84 5.73
N GLY A 42 15.13 11.63 4.67
CA GLY A 42 15.83 10.38 4.42
C GLY A 42 15.02 9.38 3.59
N PHE A 43 13.70 9.31 3.76
CA PHE A 43 12.82 8.27 3.19
C PHE A 43 11.97 8.72 1.98
N GLY A 44 11.81 10.02 1.77
CA GLY A 44 11.03 10.57 0.65
C GLY A 44 9.53 10.56 0.92
N SER A 45 8.73 10.53 -0.15
CA SER A 45 7.26 10.55 -0.05
C SER A 45 6.75 9.27 0.60
N SER A 46 5.99 9.37 1.68
CA SER A 46 5.65 8.24 2.55
C SER A 46 4.17 8.28 2.93
N LEU A 47 3.51 7.12 2.90
CA LEU A 47 2.16 6.94 3.42
C LEU A 47 2.27 6.45 4.86
N LEU A 48 1.53 7.11 5.75
CA LEU A 48 1.32 6.67 7.11
C LEU A 48 -0.14 6.35 7.34
N ILE A 49 -0.36 5.35 8.18
CA ILE A 49 -1.66 4.94 8.68
C ILE A 49 -1.57 4.85 10.20
N ASP A 50 -2.42 5.61 10.90
CA ASP A 50 -2.45 5.68 12.37
C ASP A 50 -1.06 5.90 13.01
N ASN A 51 -0.25 6.76 12.37
CA ASN A 51 1.14 7.09 12.73
C ASN A 51 2.20 6.00 12.48
N TYR A 52 1.86 4.92 11.79
CA TYR A 52 2.82 3.92 11.33
C TYR A 52 3.13 4.14 9.86
N ILE A 53 4.41 4.21 9.51
CA ILE A 53 4.84 4.25 8.11
C ILE A 53 4.46 2.92 7.44
N GLN A 54 3.61 2.99 6.42
CA GLN A 54 3.22 1.81 5.64
C GLN A 54 4.15 1.58 4.45
N LEU A 55 4.59 2.68 3.83
CA LEU A 55 5.57 2.66 2.74
C LEU A 55 6.31 3.99 2.67
N SER A 56 7.53 3.93 2.16
CA SER A 56 8.29 5.11 1.76
C SER A 56 8.83 4.95 0.34
N GLU A 57 8.80 6.02 -0.44
CA GLU A 57 9.20 6.06 -1.85
C GLU A 57 10.58 5.43 -2.11
N LYS A 58 11.52 5.58 -1.18
CA LYS A 58 12.91 5.14 -1.37
C LYS A 58 13.18 3.69 -1.02
N ASP A 59 12.29 3.00 -0.32
CA ASP A 59 12.56 1.64 0.19
C ASP A 59 11.39 0.66 0.03
N GLU A 60 10.20 1.14 -0.38
CA GLU A 60 9.02 0.28 -0.56
C GLU A 60 9.29 -0.92 -1.48
N TYR A 61 10.20 -0.77 -2.45
CA TYR A 61 10.54 -1.84 -3.38
C TYR A 61 11.07 -3.08 -2.64
N PHE A 62 11.80 -2.92 -1.53
CA PHE A 62 12.24 -4.07 -0.74
C PHE A 62 11.06 -4.88 -0.24
N TYR A 63 10.04 -4.21 0.32
CA TYR A 63 8.86 -4.89 0.84
C TYR A 63 8.03 -5.50 -0.29
N HIS A 64 7.68 -4.71 -1.31
CA HIS A 64 6.74 -5.17 -2.34
C HIS A 64 7.34 -6.21 -3.28
N GLU A 65 8.62 -6.10 -3.64
CA GLU A 65 9.28 -7.11 -4.48
C GLU A 65 9.40 -8.46 -3.73
N LEU A 66 9.78 -8.43 -2.45
CA LEU A 66 9.87 -9.63 -1.61
C LEU A 66 8.50 -10.22 -1.29
N LEU A 67 7.46 -9.40 -1.18
CA LEU A 67 6.09 -9.86 -0.98
C LEU A 67 5.55 -10.60 -2.20
N VAL A 68 5.82 -10.09 -3.41
CA VAL A 68 5.14 -10.53 -4.64
C VAL A 68 5.95 -11.55 -5.43
N HIS A 69 7.22 -11.26 -5.75
CA HIS A 69 7.95 -12.04 -6.74
C HIS A 69 8.23 -13.50 -6.34
N PRO A 70 8.52 -13.84 -5.07
CA PRO A 70 8.71 -15.25 -4.70
C PRO A 70 7.49 -16.11 -5.05
N ALA A 71 6.28 -15.68 -4.69
CA ALA A 71 5.05 -16.41 -4.99
C ALA A 71 4.78 -16.52 -6.50
N MET A 72 4.96 -15.41 -7.22
CA MET A 72 4.67 -15.34 -8.66
C MET A 72 5.66 -16.15 -9.52
N THR A 73 6.92 -16.21 -9.11
CA THR A 73 7.97 -16.96 -9.84
C THR A 73 7.96 -18.46 -9.54
N MET A 74 7.49 -18.86 -8.35
CA MET A 74 7.34 -20.28 -8.00
C MET A 74 6.14 -20.94 -8.68
N HIS A 75 5.10 -20.18 -9.03
CA HIS A 75 3.94 -20.69 -9.73
C HIS A 75 4.25 -20.81 -11.24
N PRO A 76 3.99 -21.95 -11.90
CA PRO A 76 4.40 -22.16 -13.30
C PRO A 76 3.67 -21.26 -14.30
N ASN A 77 2.43 -20.85 -13.99
CA ASN A 77 1.64 -19.94 -14.83
C ASN A 77 0.59 -19.14 -14.03
N PRO A 78 0.98 -18.06 -13.32
CA PRO A 78 0.05 -17.32 -12.47
C PRO A 78 -0.86 -16.40 -13.30
N GLU A 79 -2.08 -16.85 -13.59
CA GLU A 79 -3.02 -16.09 -14.45
C GLU A 79 -4.02 -15.23 -13.66
N LYS A 80 -4.42 -15.67 -12.47
CA LYS A 80 -5.42 -14.99 -11.63
C LYS A 80 -4.85 -14.78 -10.24
N VAL A 81 -4.77 -13.53 -9.82
CA VAL A 81 -4.16 -13.13 -8.56
C VAL A 81 -5.20 -12.43 -7.69
N LEU A 82 -5.23 -12.78 -6.40
CA LEU A 82 -6.02 -12.10 -5.38
C LEU A 82 -5.07 -11.44 -4.40
N ILE A 83 -5.24 -10.14 -4.21
CA ILE A 83 -4.56 -9.33 -3.19
C ILE A 83 -5.60 -8.97 -2.14
N ILE A 84 -5.34 -9.28 -0.87
CA ILE A 84 -6.16 -8.87 0.28
C ILE A 84 -5.43 -7.75 1.01
N GLY A 85 -6.07 -6.60 1.15
CA GLY A 85 -5.42 -5.34 1.48
C GLY A 85 -4.68 -4.76 0.28
N GLY A 86 -3.58 -4.04 0.56
CA GLY A 86 -2.73 -3.45 -0.47
C GLY A 86 -3.37 -2.24 -1.16
N GLY A 87 -4.29 -1.54 -0.49
CA GLY A 87 -4.95 -0.35 -1.00
C GLY A 87 -4.02 0.81 -1.41
N ASP A 88 -2.71 0.72 -1.15
CA ASP A 88 -1.67 1.59 -1.72
C ASP A 88 -1.42 1.36 -3.23
N GLY A 89 -1.73 0.17 -3.75
CA GLY A 89 -1.60 -0.22 -5.15
C GLY A 89 -0.18 -0.63 -5.57
N VAL A 90 0.77 -0.74 -4.66
CA VAL A 90 2.16 -1.03 -4.97
C VAL A 90 2.40 -2.53 -5.10
N ALA A 91 1.78 -3.37 -4.26
CA ALA A 91 1.73 -4.81 -4.50
C ALA A 91 1.07 -5.14 -5.86
N LEU A 92 0.02 -4.39 -6.22
CA LEU A 92 -0.64 -4.49 -7.52
C LEU A 92 0.33 -4.16 -8.67
N ARG A 93 1.12 -3.07 -8.55
CA ARG A 93 2.18 -2.72 -9.52
C ARG A 93 3.14 -3.88 -9.77
N GLU A 94 3.58 -4.55 -8.71
CA GLU A 94 4.52 -5.68 -8.81
C GLU A 94 3.90 -6.91 -9.45
N VAL A 95 2.64 -7.23 -9.13
CA VAL A 95 1.93 -8.35 -9.77
C VAL A 95 1.79 -8.10 -11.27
N LEU A 96 1.49 -6.87 -11.69
CA LEU A 96 1.26 -6.51 -13.09
C LEU A 96 2.53 -6.57 -13.96
N LYS A 97 3.73 -6.65 -13.37
CA LYS A 97 4.98 -6.92 -14.09
C LYS A 97 5.04 -8.34 -14.69
N HIS A 98 4.18 -9.26 -14.24
CA HIS A 98 4.13 -10.64 -14.76
C HIS A 98 3.16 -10.75 -15.93
N ASN A 99 3.69 -10.99 -17.14
CA ASN A 99 2.91 -11.00 -18.38
C ASN A 99 1.82 -12.09 -18.46
N ASN A 100 1.94 -13.17 -17.70
CA ASN A 100 0.96 -14.26 -17.67
C ASN A 100 -0.32 -13.89 -16.89
N VAL A 101 -0.28 -12.81 -16.10
CA VAL A 101 -1.43 -12.35 -15.33
C VAL A 101 -2.50 -11.80 -16.25
N LYS A 102 -3.71 -12.34 -16.13
CA LYS A 102 -4.92 -11.98 -16.88
C LYS A 102 -5.93 -11.22 -16.02
N GLU A 103 -6.00 -11.52 -14.72
CA GLU A 103 -6.89 -10.86 -13.77
C GLU A 103 -6.17 -10.66 -12.43
N VAL A 104 -6.26 -9.45 -11.88
CA VAL A 104 -5.90 -9.17 -10.50
C VAL A 104 -7.10 -8.59 -9.77
N VAL A 105 -7.53 -9.25 -8.71
CA VAL A 105 -8.52 -8.70 -7.80
C VAL A 105 -7.81 -8.15 -6.59
N LEU A 106 -8.01 -6.87 -6.30
CA LEU A 106 -7.59 -6.23 -5.06
C LEU A 106 -8.81 -6.04 -4.19
N VAL A 107 -8.80 -6.61 -2.99
CA VAL A 107 -9.88 -6.49 -2.01
C VAL A 107 -9.37 -5.70 -0.83
N ASP A 108 -9.91 -4.50 -0.61
CA ASP A 108 -9.58 -3.68 0.55
C ASP A 108 -10.86 -3.31 1.30
N ILE A 109 -10.78 -3.25 2.63
CA ILE A 109 -11.94 -2.93 3.47
C ILE A 109 -12.23 -1.42 3.47
N ASP A 110 -11.18 -0.61 3.26
CA ASP A 110 -11.27 0.83 3.38
C ASP A 110 -11.26 1.52 2.00
N PRO A 111 -12.41 2.01 1.51
CA PRO A 111 -12.46 2.73 0.23
C PRO A 111 -11.65 4.03 0.27
N VAL A 112 -11.45 4.65 1.44
CA VAL A 112 -10.71 5.89 1.56
C VAL A 112 -9.23 5.66 1.26
N VAL A 113 -8.65 4.53 1.69
CA VAL A 113 -7.26 4.17 1.37
C VAL A 113 -7.06 4.04 -0.14
N VAL A 114 -7.98 3.36 -0.84
CA VAL A 114 -7.90 3.17 -2.29
C VAL A 114 -7.97 4.51 -3.02
N GLU A 115 -8.97 5.34 -2.71
CA GLU A 115 -9.16 6.63 -3.40
C GLU A 115 -8.03 7.61 -3.08
N PHE A 116 -7.55 7.62 -1.83
CA PHE A 116 -6.37 8.39 -1.44
C PHE A 116 -5.14 7.95 -2.24
N SER A 117 -4.94 6.64 -2.40
CA SER A 117 -3.78 6.09 -3.12
C SER A 117 -3.85 6.33 -4.62
N ARG A 118 -5.05 6.29 -5.22
CA ARG A 118 -5.27 6.73 -6.61
C ARG A 118 -4.89 8.19 -6.81
N LYS A 119 -5.21 9.06 -5.84
CA LYS A 119 -5.02 10.50 -5.94
C LYS A 119 -3.58 10.95 -5.65
N TYR A 120 -2.93 10.36 -4.65
CA TYR A 120 -1.67 10.87 -4.11
C TYR A 120 -0.47 9.94 -4.33
N LEU A 121 -0.70 8.63 -4.45
CA LEU A 121 0.39 7.65 -4.56
C LEU A 121 0.71 7.22 -5.99
N GLU A 122 0.11 7.84 -7.01
CA GLU A 122 0.42 7.57 -8.41
C GLU A 122 1.94 7.60 -8.74
N PRO A 123 2.74 8.54 -8.19
CA PRO A 123 4.19 8.53 -8.39
C PRO A 123 4.88 7.26 -7.88
N ILE A 124 4.29 6.54 -6.93
CA ILE A 124 4.83 5.33 -6.31
C ILE A 124 4.20 4.08 -6.94
N ASN A 125 2.86 3.97 -6.95
CA ASN A 125 2.16 2.80 -7.51
C ASN A 125 2.13 2.77 -9.05
N LYS A 126 2.58 3.84 -9.72
CA LYS A 126 2.69 3.97 -11.19
C LYS A 126 1.37 3.77 -11.92
N GLY A 127 0.26 4.17 -11.31
CA GLY A 127 -1.07 4.05 -11.91
C GLY A 127 -1.56 2.60 -12.05
N SER A 128 -1.02 1.67 -11.24
CA SER A 128 -1.36 0.24 -11.27
C SER A 128 -2.86 -0.03 -11.22
N PHE A 129 -3.62 0.81 -10.52
CA PHE A 129 -5.07 0.73 -10.42
C PHE A 129 -5.85 0.98 -11.74
N ASN A 130 -5.18 1.50 -12.77
CA ASN A 130 -5.78 1.82 -14.07
C ASN A 130 -5.53 0.71 -15.13
N ASP A 131 -4.75 -0.32 -14.78
CA ASP A 131 -4.52 -1.44 -15.69
C ASP A 131 -5.84 -2.23 -15.91
N PRO A 132 -6.21 -2.55 -17.18
CA PRO A 132 -7.49 -3.19 -17.50
C PRO A 132 -7.66 -4.59 -16.90
N ARG A 133 -6.58 -5.21 -16.43
CA ARG A 133 -6.61 -6.51 -15.74
C ARG A 133 -7.07 -6.40 -14.29
N VAL A 134 -7.18 -5.18 -13.76
CA VAL A 134 -7.40 -4.92 -12.34
C VAL A 134 -8.87 -4.71 -12.03
N ARG A 135 -9.33 -5.38 -10.98
CA ARG A 135 -10.63 -5.15 -10.36
C ARG A 135 -10.45 -4.88 -8.88
N VAL A 136 -10.83 -3.67 -8.44
CA VAL A 136 -10.87 -3.32 -7.03
C VAL A 136 -12.24 -3.65 -6.45
N VAL A 137 -12.27 -4.29 -5.28
CA VAL A 137 -13.48 -4.64 -4.55
C VAL A 137 -13.37 -4.08 -3.14
N ILE A 138 -14.35 -3.27 -2.74
CA ILE A 138 -14.42 -2.75 -1.37
C ILE A 138 -15.22 -3.72 -0.52
N MET A 139 -14.52 -4.53 0.27
CA MET A 139 -15.11 -5.58 1.12
C MET A 139 -14.09 -6.04 2.16
N ASP A 140 -14.57 -6.60 3.28
CA ASP A 140 -13.72 -7.41 4.15
C ASP A 140 -13.13 -8.60 3.36
N GLY A 141 -11.82 -8.79 3.48
CA GLY A 141 -11.10 -9.83 2.72
C GLY A 141 -11.56 -11.24 3.07
N MET A 142 -11.86 -11.50 4.34
CA MET A 142 -12.34 -12.81 4.79
C MET A 142 -13.76 -13.09 4.26
N GLU A 143 -14.63 -12.09 4.27
CA GLU A 143 -15.96 -12.17 3.66
C GLU A 143 -15.87 -12.43 2.15
N TYR A 144 -14.97 -11.74 1.44
CA TYR A 144 -14.74 -11.96 0.02
C TYR A 144 -14.34 -13.42 -0.26
N ILE A 145 -13.38 -13.96 0.49
CA ILE A 145 -12.93 -15.36 0.36
C ILE A 145 -14.09 -16.34 0.60
N LYS A 146 -14.92 -16.11 1.63
CA LYS A 146 -16.09 -16.97 1.91
C LYS A 146 -17.13 -16.97 0.80
N LYS A 147 -17.34 -15.82 0.16
CA LYS A 147 -18.30 -15.64 -0.94
C LYS A 147 -17.78 -16.15 -2.27
N THR A 148 -16.46 -16.19 -2.46
CA THR A 148 -15.82 -16.65 -3.69
C THR A 148 -15.38 -18.10 -3.54
N ARG A 149 -16.29 -19.03 -3.86
CA ARG A 149 -15.89 -20.42 -4.08
C ARG A 149 -15.19 -20.54 -5.42
N LYS A 150 -14.00 -21.16 -5.43
CA LYS A 150 -13.44 -21.77 -6.64
C LYS A 150 -14.19 -23.06 -6.95
#